data_AF-A0A5E4XC56-F1
#
_entry.id   AF-A0A5E4XC56-F1
#
_cell.length_a   1.000
_cell.length_b   1.000
_cell.length_c   1.000
_cell.angle_alpha   90.00
_cell.angle_beta   90.00
_cell.angle_gamma   90.00
#
_symmetry.space_group_name_H-M   'P 1'
#
loop_
_entity.id
_entity.type
_entity.pdbx_description
1 polymer ?
#
loop_
_entity_poly.entity_id
_entity_poly.type
_entity_poly.pdbx_seq_one_letter_code
_entity_poly.pdbx_strand_id
1 'polypeptide(L)'
;MIEPGFTDTPMPRTVPTDQYAAAAVLEPSGAAASLADIARAIVFFCDPGTRFIMGQTYFADGGKSLGSGLRQSVAALGSAYLGISPKHARR
;
A
#
# COMPACT_ATOMS: atom_id res chain seq x y z
N MET A 1 3.38 3.47 17.28
CA MET A 1 4.14 3.67 16.02
C MET A 1 3.15 3.72 14.88
N ILE A 2 3.31 4.64 13.93
CA ILE A 2 2.47 4.70 12.72
C ILE A 2 3.20 3.93 11.63
N GLU A 3 2.55 2.92 11.08
CA GLU A 3 3.07 2.11 9.97
C GLU A 3 2.30 2.48 8.71
N PRO A 4 2.82 3.43 7.92
CA PRO A 4 2.20 3.81 6.65
C PRO A 4 2.41 2.70 5.61
N GLY A 5 1.39 2.50 4.78
CA GLY A 5 1.49 1.64 3.59
C GLY A 5 2.13 2.36 2.40
N PHE A 6 1.83 1.89 1.19
CA PHE A 6 2.26 2.55 -0.03
C PHE A 6 1.69 3.97 -0.08
N THR A 7 2.57 4.96 0.05
CA THR A 7 2.21 6.37 0.23
C THR A 7 2.81 7.19 -0.89
N ASP A 8 1.99 8.08 -1.46
CA ASP A 8 2.36 8.98 -2.54
C ASP A 8 3.30 10.10 -2.05
N THR A 9 4.58 9.75 -1.91
CA THR A 9 5.68 10.64 -1.55
C THR A 9 6.62 10.82 -2.75
N PRO A 10 7.59 11.75 -2.72
CA PRO A 10 8.56 11.88 -3.81
C PRO A 10 9.37 10.61 -4.08
N MET A 11 9.61 9.75 -3.08
CA MET A 11 10.46 8.56 -3.24
C MET A 11 9.83 7.51 -4.18
N PRO A 12 8.59 7.04 -3.99
CA PRO A 12 7.97 6.09 -4.92
C PRO A 12 7.75 6.64 -6.33
N ARG A 13 7.65 7.96 -6.51
CA ARG A 13 7.54 8.59 -7.84
C ARG A 13 8.82 8.53 -8.68
N THR A 14 9.93 8.07 -8.09
CA THR A 14 11.18 7.86 -8.84
C THR A 14 11.13 6.61 -9.73
N VAL A 15 10.21 5.68 -9.48
CA VAL A 15 10.00 4.53 -10.37
C VAL A 15 9.18 4.95 -11.61
N PRO A 16 9.32 4.23 -12.74
CA PRO A 16 8.48 4.45 -13.91
C PRO A 16 6.97 4.44 -13.59
N THR A 17 6.20 5.29 -14.28
CA THR A 17 4.78 5.52 -13.98
C THR A 17 3.93 4.26 -14.11
N ASP A 18 4.27 3.37 -15.04
CA ASP A 18 3.61 2.07 -15.20
C ASP A 18 3.86 1.14 -14.00
N GLN A 19 5.07 1.14 -13.46
CA GLN A 19 5.40 0.39 -12.25
C GLN A 19 4.73 0.96 -11.00
N TYR A 20 4.65 2.29 -10.90
CA TYR A 20 3.90 2.95 -9.83
C TYR A 20 2.42 2.58 -9.88
N ALA A 21 1.80 2.65 -11.05
CA ALA A 21 0.40 2.28 -11.25
C ALA A 21 0.16 0.79 -10.95
N ALA A 22 1.06 -0.09 -11.40
CA ALA A 22 0.99 -1.52 -11.09
C ALA A 22 1.07 -1.79 -9.58
N ALA A 23 1.95 -1.08 -8.86
CA ALA A 23 2.06 -1.19 -7.41
C ALA A 23 0.78 -0.71 -6.70
N ALA A 24 0.20 0.42 -7.15
CA ALA A 24 -1.04 0.96 -6.58
C ALA A 24 -2.23 -0.01 -6.70
N VAL A 25 -2.35 -0.72 -7.83
CA VAL A 25 -3.42 -1.72 -8.06
C VAL A 25 -3.30 -2.93 -7.11
N LEU A 26 -2.09 -3.22 -6.61
CA LEU A 26 -1.88 -4.30 -5.65
C LEU A 26 -2.26 -3.92 -4.22
N GLU A 27 -2.49 -2.63 -3.94
CA GLU A 27 -3.00 -2.22 -2.64
C GLU A 27 -4.48 -2.63 -2.50
N PRO A 28 -4.91 -3.17 -1.34
CA PRO A 28 -6.31 -3.53 -1.14
C PRO A 28 -7.28 -2.34 -1.23
N SER A 29 -6.81 -1.13 -0.91
CA SER A 29 -7.52 0.13 -1.12
C SER A 29 -7.64 0.53 -2.60
N GLY A 30 -6.87 -0.09 -3.49
CA GLY A 30 -6.80 0.20 -4.93
C GLY A 30 -5.99 1.46 -5.28
N ALA A 31 -5.38 2.14 -4.31
CA ALA A 31 -4.60 3.35 -4.52
C ALA A 31 -3.54 3.54 -3.42
N ALA A 32 -2.49 4.28 -3.76
CA ALA A 32 -1.54 4.80 -2.78
C ALA A 32 -2.25 5.77 -1.81
N ALA A 33 -1.87 5.75 -0.54
CA ALA A 33 -2.31 6.74 0.43
C ALA A 33 -1.75 8.12 0.09
N SER A 34 -2.53 9.18 0.30
CA SER A 34 -2.03 10.55 0.24
C SER A 34 -1.27 10.90 1.53
N LEU A 35 -0.44 11.95 1.47
CA LEU A 35 0.19 12.52 2.68
C LEU A 35 -0.85 12.90 3.74
N ALA A 36 -2.02 13.37 3.31
CA ALA A 36 -3.09 13.79 4.20
C ALA A 36 -3.75 12.61 4.92
N ASP A 37 -3.77 11.42 4.32
CA ASP A 37 -4.32 10.22 4.97
C ASP A 37 -3.45 9.79 6.16
N ILE A 38 -2.11 9.83 5.98
CA ILE A 38 -1.16 9.54 7.07
C ILE A 38 -1.19 10.64 8.14
N ALA A 39 -1.27 11.91 7.74
CA ALA A 39 -1.34 13.03 8.67
C ALA A 39 -2.59 12.95 9.58
N ARG A 40 -3.74 12.57 9.03
CA ARG A 40 -4.97 12.41 9.82
C ARG A 40 -4.84 11.32 10.88
N ALA A 41 -4.17 10.20 10.56
CA ALA A 41 -3.89 9.16 11.55
C ALA A 41 -3.01 9.71 12.69
N ILE A 42 -1.98 10.48 12.37
CA ILE A 42 -1.12 11.13 13.38
C ILE A 42 -1.94 12.10 14.24
N VAL A 43 -2.74 12.97 13.62
CA VAL A 43 -3.58 13.95 14.35
C VAL A 43 -4.52 13.27 15.33
N PHE A 44 -5.14 12.15 14.95
CA PHE A 44 -5.96 11.36 15.87
C PHE A 44 -5.19 10.97 17.14
N PHE A 45 -3.96 10.46 17.02
CA PHE A 45 -3.14 10.09 18.18
C PHE A 45 -2.55 11.29 18.93
N CYS A 46 -2.53 12.48 18.32
CA CYS A 46 -2.14 13.72 19.00
C CYS A 46 -3.29 14.32 19.82
N ASP A 47 -4.54 13.91 19.61
CA ASP A 47 -5.68 14.41 20.36
C ASP A 47 -5.61 13.96 21.84
N PRO A 48 -5.67 14.88 22.81
CA PRO A 48 -5.62 14.53 24.25
C PRO A 48 -6.69 13.53 24.70
N GLY A 49 -7.84 13.45 24.02
CA GLY A 49 -8.91 12.49 24.25
C GLY A 49 -8.53 11.04 23.90
N THR A 50 -7.46 10.82 23.12
CA THR A 50 -6.95 9.48 22.77
C THR A 50 -5.87 8.96 23.71
N ARG A 51 -5.63 9.65 24.85
CA ARG A 51 -4.55 9.34 25.83
C ARG A 51 -4.48 7.90 26.36
N PHE A 52 -5.55 7.12 26.25
CA PHE A 52 -5.57 5.73 26.72
C PHE A 52 -5.18 4.71 25.63
N ILE A 53 -4.93 5.17 24.41
CA ILE A 53 -4.48 4.34 23.28
C ILE A 53 -2.97 4.51 23.15
N MET A 54 -2.22 3.72 23.91
CA MET A 54 -0.75 3.78 23.96
C MET A 54 -0.10 2.41 23.72
N GLY A 55 1.17 2.42 23.34
CA GLY A 55 1.94 1.18 23.07
C GLY A 55 1.48 0.40 21.84
N GLN A 56 0.62 0.99 21.01
CA GLN A 56 0.08 0.34 19.82
C GLN A 56 0.94 0.63 18.59
N THR A 57 0.94 -0.33 17.66
CA THR A 57 1.31 -0.12 16.27
C THR A 57 0.03 0.04 15.46
N TYR A 58 -0.08 1.14 14.73
CA TYR A 58 -1.27 1.45 13.93
C TYR A 58 -0.91 1.39 12.45
N PHE A 59 -1.53 0.45 11.73
CA PHE A 59 -1.37 0.29 10.29
C PHE A 59 -2.26 1.28 9.53
N ALA A 60 -1.63 2.28 8.93
CA ALA A 60 -2.26 3.26 8.04
C ALA A 60 -1.93 2.91 6.59
N ASP A 61 -2.40 1.74 6.14
CA ASP A 61 -1.87 1.08 4.94
C ASP A 61 -2.94 0.62 3.94
N GLY A 62 -4.19 1.07 4.08
CA GLY A 62 -5.26 0.68 3.17
C GLY A 62 -5.64 -0.80 3.25
N GLY A 63 -5.26 -1.51 4.34
CA GLY A 63 -5.55 -2.92 4.55
C GLY A 63 -4.46 -3.86 4.04
N LYS A 64 -3.29 -3.34 3.64
CA LYS A 64 -2.16 -4.14 3.15
C LYS A 64 -1.79 -5.24 4.14
N SER A 65 -1.64 -4.89 5.42
CA SER A 65 -1.28 -5.81 6.50
C SER A 65 -2.33 -6.89 6.78
N LEU A 66 -3.58 -6.73 6.33
CA LEU A 66 -4.66 -7.70 6.55
C LEU A 66 -4.74 -8.79 5.47
N GLY A 67 -4.20 -8.55 4.26
CA GLY A 67 -4.49 -9.47 3.16
C GLY A 67 -3.70 -9.26 1.86
N SER A 68 -2.65 -8.44 1.86
CA SER A 68 -1.83 -8.25 0.65
C SER A 68 -1.25 -9.57 0.12
N GLY A 69 -0.97 -10.53 1.00
CA GLY A 69 -0.49 -11.86 0.63
C GLY A 69 -1.47 -12.63 -0.27
N LEU A 70 -2.78 -12.56 -0.02
CA LEU A 70 -3.77 -13.26 -0.86
C LEU A 70 -3.91 -12.60 -2.23
N ARG A 71 -4.03 -11.26 -2.30
CA ARG A 71 -4.14 -10.56 -3.59
C ARG A 71 -2.87 -10.68 -4.44
N GLN A 72 -1.70 -10.58 -3.83
CA GLN A 72 -0.43 -10.77 -4.53
C GLN A 72 -0.24 -12.23 -4.96
N SER A 73 -0.63 -13.20 -4.13
CA SER A 73 -0.59 -14.63 -4.49
C SER A 73 -1.55 -14.96 -5.62
N VAL A 74 -2.77 -14.41 -5.61
CA VAL A 74 -3.75 -14.59 -6.71
C VAL A 74 -3.25 -13.90 -8.00
N ALA A 75 -2.67 -12.70 -7.91
CA ALA A 75 -2.08 -12.04 -9.07
C ALA A 75 -0.88 -12.84 -9.63
N ALA A 76 -0.02 -13.38 -8.77
CA ALA A 76 1.12 -14.21 -9.16
C ALA A 76 0.68 -15.55 -9.78
N LEU A 77 -0.32 -16.22 -9.18
CA LEU A 77 -0.90 -17.45 -9.71
C LEU A 77 -1.62 -17.22 -11.05
N GLY A 78 -2.33 -16.10 -11.21
CA GLY A 78 -2.95 -15.71 -12.47
C GLY A 78 -1.92 -15.53 -13.59
N SER A 79 -0.80 -14.85 -13.31
CA SER A 79 0.31 -14.70 -14.26
C SER A 79 0.95 -16.03 -14.64
N ALA A 80 1.13 -16.94 -13.67
CA ALA A 80 1.70 -18.26 -13.90
C ALA A 80 0.77 -19.18 -14.70
N TYR A 81 -0.54 -19.16 -14.41
CA TYR A 81 -1.55 -20.01 -15.07
C TYR A 81 -1.87 -19.55 -16.49
N LEU A 82 -1.83 -18.24 -16.75
CA LEU A 82 -2.05 -17.67 -18.09
C LEU A 82 -0.80 -17.70 -18.98
N GLY A 83 0.34 -18.18 -18.48
CA GLY A 83 1.59 -18.25 -19.25
C GLY A 83 2.16 -16.90 -19.67
N ILE A 84 1.70 -15.80 -19.07
CA ILE A 84 2.16 -14.44 -19.39
C ILE A 84 3.46 -14.20 -18.64
N SER A 85 4.60 -14.49 -19.29
CA SER A 85 5.91 -14.13 -18.78
C SER A 85 6.09 -12.61 -18.86
N PRO A 86 6.45 -11.91 -17.75
CA PRO A 86 6.69 -10.47 -17.78
C PRO A 86 7.90 -10.07 -18.66
N LYS A 87 8.68 -11.04 -19.17
CA LYS A 87 9.91 -10.80 -19.93
C LYS A 87 9.71 -10.70 -21.46
N HIS A 88 8.49 -10.91 -21.98
CA HIS A 88 8.27 -11.02 -23.43
C HIS A 88 7.07 -10.22 -23.99
N ALA A 89 6.48 -9.29 -23.23
CA ALA A 89 5.29 -8.53 -23.66
C ALA A 89 5.59 -7.28 -24.53
N ARG A 90 6.73 -7.19 -25.20
CA ARG A 90 7.00 -6.21 -26.26
C ARG A 90 7.84 -6.85 -27.39
N ARG A 91 7.16 -7.19 -28.48
CA ARG A 91 7.69 -7.19 -29.84
C ARG A 91 6.65 -6.51 -30.73
#